data_AF-A0A1Y1RIM9-F1
#
_entry.id   AF-A0A1Y1RIM9-F1
#
_cell.length_a   1.000
_cell.length_b   1.000
_cell.length_c   1.000
_cell.angle_alpha   90.00
_cell.angle_beta   90.00
_cell.angle_gamma   90.00
#
_symmetry.space_group_name_H-M   'P 1'
#
loop_
_entity.id
_entity.type
_entity.pdbx_description
1 polymer ?
#
loop_
_entity_poly.entity_id
_entity_poly.type
_entity_poly.pdbx_seq_one_letter_code
_entity_poly.pdbx_strand_id
1 'polypeptide(L)'
;MEGDMPQAIVLSIPEKIMFGAKIPRPRLNIELKKELALQLYREEILSFANARRLAGMNKVNFHFLLGERKIPRQYDVDDFEEDMGNLAKWSAQQ
;
A
#
# COMPACT_ATOMS: atom_id res chain seq x y z
N MET A 1 27.37 -14.86 7.63
CA MET A 1 26.82 -13.81 6.74
C MET A 1 25.49 -14.33 6.23
N GLU A 2 24.44 -14.13 7.01
CA GLU A 2 23.06 -14.40 6.60
C GLU A 2 22.39 -13.02 6.61
N GLY A 3 22.50 -12.32 5.47
CA GLY A 3 21.93 -11.01 5.30
C GLY A 3 20.41 -11.12 5.34
N ASP A 4 19.81 -10.32 6.21
CA ASP A 4 18.38 -10.08 6.39
C ASP A 4 17.63 -10.12 5.05
N MET A 5 17.02 -11.27 4.72
CA MET A 5 16.13 -11.35 3.57
C MET A 5 14.88 -10.54 3.90
N PRO A 6 14.42 -9.63 3.03
CA PRO A 6 13.18 -8.92 3.28
C PRO A 6 12.06 -9.94 3.50
N GLN A 7 11.50 -9.98 4.72
CA GLN A 7 10.41 -10.89 5.06
C GLN A 7 9.19 -10.54 4.20
N ALA A 8 9.00 -11.29 3.12
CA ALA A 8 7.88 -11.11 2.22
C ALA A 8 6.68 -11.93 2.72
N ILE A 9 5.55 -11.25 2.90
CA ILE A 9 4.28 -11.93 3.17
C ILE A 9 3.75 -12.49 1.84
N VAL A 10 3.60 -13.81 1.75
CA VAL A 10 3.07 -14.50 0.57
C VAL A 10 1.59 -14.81 0.75
N LEU A 11 0.74 -14.13 -0.01
CA LEU A 11 -0.70 -14.42 -0.11
C LEU A 11 -0.94 -15.33 -1.32
N SER A 12 -1.43 -16.55 -1.07
CA SER A 12 -1.81 -17.50 -2.14
C SER A 12 -3.31 -17.49 -2.34
N ILE A 13 -3.75 -17.20 -3.57
CA ILE A 13 -5.16 -17.21 -3.95
C ILE A 13 -5.41 -18.42 -4.88
N PRO A 14 -6.32 -19.35 -4.52
CA PRO A 14 -6.64 -20.49 -5.36
C PRO A 14 -7.10 -20.09 -6.77
N GLU A 15 -6.59 -20.78 -7.80
CA GLU A 15 -6.88 -20.46 -9.20
C GLU A 15 -8.37 -20.50 -9.53
N LYS A 16 -9.12 -21.43 -8.91
CA LYS A 16 -10.59 -21.53 -9.01
C LYS A 16 -11.32 -20.23 -8.68
N ILE A 17 -10.80 -19.45 -7.73
CA ILE A 17 -11.36 -18.14 -7.36
C ILE A 17 -11.01 -17.09 -8.43
N MET A 18 -9.81 -17.20 -9.00
CA MET A 18 -9.34 -16.29 -10.04
C MET A 18 -10.04 -16.48 -11.39
N PHE A 19 -10.61 -17.64 -11.69
CA PHE A 19 -11.42 -17.84 -12.90
C PHE A 19 -12.66 -16.93 -12.94
N GLY A 20 -13.20 -16.53 -11.78
CA GLY A 20 -14.31 -15.58 -11.70
C GLY A 20 -13.90 -14.11 -11.88
N ALA A 21 -12.60 -13.81 -11.83
CA ALA A 21 -12.11 -12.44 -11.94
C ALA A 21 -12.17 -11.95 -13.40
N LYS A 22 -12.84 -10.83 -13.64
CA LYS A 22 -12.90 -10.17 -14.95
C LYS A 22 -11.63 -9.37 -15.27
N ILE A 23 -10.46 -9.93 -14.96
CA ILE A 23 -9.16 -9.26 -15.12
C ILE A 23 -8.24 -10.18 -15.95
N PRO A 24 -7.61 -9.69 -17.03
CA PRO A 24 -6.65 -10.46 -17.80
C PRO A 24 -5.46 -10.93 -16.94
N ARG A 25 -5.06 -12.21 -17.06
CA ARG A 25 -3.95 -12.80 -16.29
C ARG A 25 -2.66 -11.94 -16.28
N PRO A 26 -2.21 -11.33 -17.40
CA PRO A 26 -1.00 -10.51 -17.39
C PRO A 26 -1.08 -9.27 -16.48
N ARG A 27 -2.29 -8.74 -16.25
CA ARG A 27 -2.53 -7.55 -15.42
C ARG A 27 -3.02 -7.89 -14.01
N LEU A 28 -3.33 -9.15 -13.75
CA LEU A 28 -3.97 -9.58 -12.52
C LEU A 28 -3.20 -9.21 -11.26
N ASN A 29 -1.89 -9.47 -11.24
CA ASN A 29 -1.03 -9.13 -10.10
C ASN A 29 -0.96 -7.62 -9.86
N ILE A 30 -0.97 -6.82 -10.92
CA ILE A 30 -0.91 -5.36 -10.83
C ILE A 30 -2.23 -4.83 -10.25
N GLU A 31 -3.36 -5.28 -10.78
CA GLU A 31 -4.67 -4.85 -10.29
C GLU A 31 -4.93 -5.32 -8.85
N LEU A 32 -4.57 -6.56 -8.51
CA LEU A 32 -4.68 -7.05 -7.13
C LEU A 32 -3.84 -6.24 -6.15
N LYS A 33 -2.61 -5.87 -6.51
CA LYS A 33 -1.77 -5.00 -5.67
C LYS A 33 -2.36 -3.62 -5.49
N LYS A 34 -2.99 -3.06 -6.53
CA LYS A 34 -3.69 -1.77 -6.43
C LYS A 34 -4.89 -1.86 -5.50
N GLU A 35 -5.76 -2.85 -5.69
CA GLU A 35 -6.94 -3.06 -4.84
C GLU A 35 -6.53 -3.31 -3.39
N LEU A 36 -5.50 -4.12 -3.17
CA LEU A 36 -4.95 -4.36 -1.84
C LEU A 36 -4.40 -3.06 -1.22
N ALA A 37 -3.60 -2.29 -1.97
CA ALA A 37 -3.06 -1.02 -1.48
C ALA A 37 -4.14 -0.01 -1.11
N LEU A 38 -5.19 0.10 -1.93
CA LEU A 38 -6.33 0.98 -1.67
C LEU A 38 -7.07 0.55 -0.40
N GLN A 39 -7.32 -0.75 -0.27
CA GLN A 39 -8.01 -1.31 0.89
C GLN A 39 -7.19 -1.11 2.17
N LEU A 40 -5.88 -1.37 2.14
CA LEU A 40 -5.01 -1.17 3.29
C LEU A 40 -4.86 0.31 3.67
N TYR A 41 -4.86 1.23 2.70
CA TYR A 41 -4.88 2.67 2.97
C TYR A 41 -6.22 3.10 3.59
N ARG A 42 -7.34 2.63 3.03
CA ARG A 42 -8.68 2.97 3.51
C ARG A 42 -8.92 2.55 4.96
N GLU A 43 -8.36 1.41 5.36
CA GLU A 43 -8.46 0.89 6.73
C GLU A 43 -7.35 1.43 7.65
N GLU A 44 -6.59 2.45 7.24
CA GLU A 44 -5.50 3.06 8.02
C GLU A 44 -4.37 2.08 8.40
N ILE A 45 -4.25 0.96 7.70
CA ILE A 45 -3.20 -0.06 7.94
C ILE A 45 -1.88 0.34 7.27
N LEU A 46 -1.97 0.99 6.10
CA LEU A 46 -0.81 1.51 5.38
C LEU A 46 -0.93 3.00 5.17
N SER A 47 0.15 3.72 5.50
CA SER A 47 0.29 5.11 5.13
C SER A 47 0.24 5.31 3.62
N PHE A 48 -0.11 6.52 3.18
CA PHE A 48 -0.15 6.91 1.78
C PHE A 48 1.16 6.56 1.05
N ALA A 49 2.31 6.79 1.70
CA ALA A 49 3.63 6.50 1.15
C ALA A 49 3.87 5.00 0.93
N ASN A 50 3.41 4.15 1.86
CA ASN A 50 3.54 2.70 1.75
C ASN A 50 2.50 2.11 0.79
N ALA A 51 1.28 2.60 0.82
CA ALA A 51 0.20 2.17 -0.07
C ALA A 51 0.53 2.45 -1.54
N ARG A 52 1.01 3.67 -1.89
CA ARG A 52 1.42 3.97 -3.27
C ARG A 52 2.61 3.11 -3.73
N ARG A 53 3.53 2.75 -2.82
CA ARG A 53 4.66 1.85 -3.11
C ARG A 53 4.17 0.44 -3.38
N LEU A 54 3.23 -0.07 -2.58
CA LEU A 54 2.60 -1.38 -2.80
C LEU A 54 1.85 -1.43 -4.14
N ALA A 55 1.14 -0.36 -4.49
CA ALA A 55 0.45 -0.21 -5.78
C ALA A 55 1.40 -0.04 -6.97
N GLY A 56 2.70 0.18 -6.74
CA GLY A 56 3.68 0.47 -7.79
C GLY A 56 3.41 1.81 -8.51
N MET A 57 2.83 2.79 -7.81
CA MET A 57 2.41 4.07 -8.36
C MET A 57 3.21 5.25 -7.81
N ASN A 58 3.36 6.28 -8.65
CA ASN A 58 3.81 7.59 -8.20
C ASN A 58 2.70 8.31 -7.41
N LYS A 59 3.05 9.39 -6.71
CA LYS A 59 2.13 10.18 -5.88
C LYS A 59 0.90 10.66 -6.65
N VAL A 60 1.09 11.18 -7.86
CA VAL A 60 0.02 11.74 -8.69
C VAL A 60 -0.98 10.65 -9.11
N ASN A 61 -0.49 9.53 -9.66
CA ASN A 61 -1.33 8.42 -10.11
C ASN A 61 -2.12 7.80 -8.95
N PHE A 62 -1.50 7.69 -7.77
CA PHE A 62 -2.19 7.15 -6.60
C PHE A 62 -3.28 8.11 -6.09
N HIS A 63 -3.05 9.43 -6.14
CA HIS A 63 -4.11 10.41 -5.85
C HIS A 63 -5.28 10.33 -6.83
N PHE A 64 -5.01 10.17 -8.13
CA PHE A 64 -6.08 9.95 -9.11
C PHE A 64 -6.87 8.68 -8.80
N LEU A 65 -6.17 7.58 -8.49
CA LEU A 65 -6.80 6.31 -8.15
C LEU A 65 -7.71 6.41 -6.91
N LEU A 66 -7.29 7.12 -5.86
CA LEU A 66 -8.13 7.40 -4.68
C LEU A 66 -9.39 8.17 -5.08
N GLY A 67 -9.25 9.16 -5.97
CA GLY A 67 -10.37 9.93 -6.50
C GLY A 67 -11.36 9.08 -7.30
N GLU A 68 -10.86 8.24 -8.21
CA GLU A 68 -11.69 7.31 -9.00
C GLU A 68 -12.49 6.36 -8.12
N ARG A 69 -11.87 5.90 -7.02
CA ARG A 69 -12.48 4.95 -6.08
C ARG A 69 -13.29 5.63 -4.97
N LYS A 70 -13.39 6.96 -5.00
CA LYS A 70 -14.08 7.78 -3.98
C LYS A 70 -13.60 7.47 -2.57
N ILE A 71 -12.33 7.10 -2.42
CA ILE A 71 -11.72 6.92 -1.11
C ILE A 71 -11.42 8.32 -0.58
N PRO A 72 -12.06 8.73 0.53
CA PRO A 72 -11.81 10.05 1.11
C PRO A 72 -10.32 10.18 1.36
N ARG A 73 -9.74 11.32 0.96
CA ARG A 73 -8.39 11.61 1.40
C ARG A 73 -8.47 11.84 2.90
N GLN A 74 -7.88 10.93 3.67
CA GLN A 74 -7.55 11.19 5.05
C GLN A 74 -6.33 12.11 5.03
N TYR A 75 -6.55 13.40 4.83
CA TYR A 75 -5.48 14.38 4.55
C TYR A 75 -4.67 14.77 5.81
N ASP A 76 -4.69 14.00 6.90
CA ASP A 76 -4.20 14.54 8.18
C ASP A 76 -3.51 13.54 9.14
N VAL A 77 -3.56 12.23 8.91
CA VAL A 77 -2.98 11.27 9.87
C VAL A 77 -1.55 10.86 9.49
N ASP A 78 -1.24 10.74 8.20
CA ASP A 78 0.08 10.25 7.73
C ASP A 78 1.20 11.31 7.75
N ASP A 79 0.91 12.58 7.49
CA ASP A 79 1.91 13.65 7.70
C ASP A 79 2.24 13.79 9.22
N PHE A 80 1.32 13.37 10.10
CA PHE A 80 1.50 13.31 11.56
C PHE A 80 2.35 12.10 12.02
N GLU A 81 2.25 10.93 11.39
CA GLU A 81 3.08 9.76 11.72
C GLU A 81 4.51 9.87 11.18
N GLU A 82 4.71 10.52 10.04
CA GLU A 82 6.04 10.79 9.50
C GLU A 82 6.81 11.80 10.39
N ASP A 83 6.11 12.77 11.01
CA ASP A 83 6.68 13.63 12.06
C ASP A 83 6.93 12.88 13.39
N MET A 84 6.03 11.98 13.81
CA MET A 84 6.23 11.14 15.01
C MET A 84 7.41 10.18 14.87
N GLY A 85 7.59 9.55 13.70
CA GLY A 85 8.74 8.68 13.41
C GLY A 85 10.07 9.43 13.35
N ASN A 86 10.06 10.72 13.03
CA ASN A 86 11.23 11.58 13.04
C ASN A 86 11.54 12.13 14.45
N LEU A 87 10.52 12.50 15.26
CA LEU A 87 10.66 12.88 16.68
C LEU A 87 11.16 11.72 17.56
N ALA A 88 10.72 10.48 17.30
CA ALA A 88 11.19 9.28 17.99
C ALA A 88 12.69 9.02 17.76
N LYS A 89 13.20 9.29 16.54
CA LYS A 89 14.63 9.18 16.21
C LYS A 89 15.49 10.27 16.84
N TRP A 90 14.90 11.43 17.16
CA TRP A 90 15.59 12.58 17.73
C TRP A 90 15.68 12.51 19.27
N SER A 91 14.63 12.07 19.96
CA SER A 91 14.65 11.86 21.43
C SER A 91 15.52 10.67 21.88
N ALA A 92 15.79 9.71 21.00
CA ALA A 92 16.69 8.59 21.28
C ALA A 92 18.19 8.94 21.10
N GLN A 93 18.51 10.18 20.73
CA GLN A 93 19.88 10.67 20.48
C GLN A 93 20.27 11.88 21.36
N GLN A 94 19.51 12.20 22.42
CA GLN A 94 19.84 13.18 23.47
C GLN A 94 19.82 12.53 24.85
#